data_AF-A0A6P5XLS7-F1
#
_entry.id   AF-A0A6P5XLS7-F1
#
_cell.length_a   1.000
_cell.length_b   1.000
_cell.length_c   1.000
_cell.angle_alpha   90.00
_cell.angle_beta   90.00
_cell.angle_gamma   90.00
#
_symmetry.space_group_name_H-M   'P 1'
#
loop_
_entity.id
_entity.type
_entity.pdbx_description
1 polymer ?
#
loop_
_entity_poly.entity_id
_entity_poly.type
_entity_poly.pdbx_seq_one_letter_code
_entity_poly.pdbx_strand_id
1 'polypeptide(L)'
;MAMHEIAKFHYFCNTWIWNNKQRLLLKAVSDLSSEIEKYIALESSSTVDDQIKQAECECCGLKEDCTSDYITRVKGCHCGKWVCGLCSEPVNERLYRAPYTAMQDAVSFHREFCQQFNCTTRLNPKLSLTCAMRDIAKRSHENRSSRNLSAPKIARSSSCVPKIDFKH
;
A
#
# COMPACT_ATOMS: atom_id res chain seq x y z
N MET A 1 -76.13 -35.37 -30.65
CA MET A 1 -75.05 -36.15 -29.99
C MET A 1 -73.66 -35.83 -30.54
N ALA A 2 -73.45 -35.65 -31.86
CA ALA A 2 -72.12 -35.40 -32.44
C ALA A 2 -71.40 -34.12 -31.96
N MET A 3 -72.09 -33.00 -31.74
CA MET A 3 -71.45 -31.73 -31.34
C MET A 3 -70.82 -31.77 -29.93
N HIS A 4 -71.37 -32.60 -29.02
CA HIS A 4 -70.89 -32.70 -27.64
C HIS A 4 -69.60 -33.54 -27.54
N GLU A 5 -69.38 -34.46 -28.49
CA GLU A 5 -68.12 -35.22 -28.57
C GLU A 5 -66.98 -34.40 -29.17
N ILE A 6 -67.28 -33.53 -30.14
CA ILE A 6 -66.29 -32.59 -30.71
C ILE A 6 -65.80 -31.61 -29.63
N ALA A 7 -66.71 -31.08 -28.80
CA ALA A 7 -66.35 -30.19 -27.69
C ALA A 7 -65.43 -30.88 -26.67
N LYS A 8 -65.71 -32.15 -26.33
CA LYS A 8 -64.85 -32.95 -25.44
C LYS A 8 -63.48 -33.25 -26.06
N PHE A 9 -63.44 -33.56 -27.36
CA PHE A 9 -62.19 -33.79 -28.09
C PHE A 9 -61.33 -32.52 -28.14
N HIS A 10 -61.92 -31.36 -28.42
CA HIS A 10 -61.23 -30.07 -28.37
C HIS A 10 -60.74 -29.75 -26.96
N TYR A 11 -61.55 -29.96 -25.92
CA TYR A 11 -61.13 -29.73 -24.53
C TYR A 11 -59.95 -30.63 -24.14
N PHE A 12 -60.00 -31.91 -24.50
CA PHE A 12 -58.91 -32.86 -24.25
C PHE A 12 -57.63 -32.48 -25.00
N CYS A 13 -57.74 -32.13 -26.29
CA CYS A 13 -56.61 -31.70 -27.11
C CYS A 13 -55.96 -30.41 -26.56
N ASN A 14 -56.77 -29.41 -26.20
CA ASN A 14 -56.27 -28.16 -25.61
C ASN A 14 -55.62 -28.40 -24.24
N THR A 15 -56.19 -29.27 -23.40
CA THR A 15 -55.63 -29.65 -22.09
C THR A 15 -54.30 -30.40 -22.25
N TRP A 16 -54.22 -31.32 -23.22
CA TRP A 16 -52.99 -32.05 -23.53
C TRP A 16 -51.89 -31.11 -24.07
N ILE A 17 -52.25 -30.18 -24.95
CA ILE A 17 -51.33 -29.15 -25.46
C ILE A 17 -50.83 -28.25 -24.32
N TRP A 18 -51.73 -27.81 -23.43
CA TRP A 18 -51.38 -26.98 -22.27
C TRP A 18 -50.43 -27.72 -21.32
N ASN A 19 -50.75 -28.98 -20.97
CA ASN A 19 -49.90 -29.81 -20.12
C ASN A 19 -48.51 -30.08 -20.75
N ASN A 20 -48.43 -30.33 -22.06
CA ASN A 20 -47.14 -30.50 -22.74
C ASN A 20 -46.33 -29.19 -22.76
N LYS A 21 -46.96 -28.04 -22.98
CA LYS A 21 -46.29 -26.73 -22.87
C LYS A 21 -45.73 -26.51 -21.47
N GLN A 22 -46.50 -26.79 -20.42
CA GLN A 22 -46.04 -26.70 -19.03
C GLN A 22 -44.84 -27.61 -18.76
N ARG A 23 -44.87 -28.86 -19.24
CA ARG A 23 -43.74 -29.81 -19.11
C ARG A 23 -42.47 -29.31 -19.82
N LEU A 24 -42.62 -28.74 -21.02
CA LEU A 24 -41.49 -28.18 -21.77
C LEU A 24 -40.87 -26.97 -21.06
N LEU A 25 -41.71 -26.09 -20.50
CA LEU A 25 -41.26 -24.94 -19.71
C LEU A 25 -40.49 -25.39 -18.47
N LEU A 26 -41.03 -26.36 -17.71
CA LEU A 26 -40.35 -26.90 -16.53
C LEU A 26 -39.00 -27.53 -16.88
N LYS A 27 -38.91 -28.22 -18.02
CA LYS A 27 -37.66 -28.78 -18.50
C LYS A 27 -36.64 -27.69 -18.86
N ALA A 28 -37.06 -26.66 -19.60
CA ALA A 28 -36.19 -25.53 -19.93
C ALA A 28 -35.67 -24.82 -18.68
N VAL A 29 -36.54 -24.61 -17.67
CA VAL A 29 -36.15 -24.02 -16.38
C VAL A 29 -35.14 -24.90 -15.65
N SER A 30 -35.35 -26.22 -15.62
CA SER A 30 -34.41 -27.17 -14.99
C SER A 30 -33.05 -27.19 -15.69
N ASP A 31 -33.04 -27.17 -17.03
CA ASP A 31 -31.82 -27.20 -17.83
C ASP A 31 -31.03 -25.89 -17.64
N LEU A 32 -31.72 -24.73 -17.60
CA LEU A 32 -31.11 -23.43 -17.24
C LEU A 32 -30.58 -23.39 -15.81
N SER A 33 -31.32 -23.94 -14.83
CA SER A 33 -30.88 -24.00 -13.43
C SER A 33 -29.58 -24.80 -13.30
N SER A 34 -29.49 -25.95 -13.98
CA SER A 34 -28.29 -26.79 -13.96
C SER A 34 -27.08 -26.10 -14.61
N GLU A 35 -27.29 -25.36 -15.70
CA GLU A 35 -26.21 -24.59 -16.33
C GLU A 35 -25.76 -23.41 -15.43
N ILE A 36 -26.70 -22.74 -14.75
CA ILE A 36 -26.39 -21.69 -13.76
C ILE A 36 -25.58 -22.27 -12.59
N GLU A 37 -25.99 -23.42 -12.04
CA GLU A 37 -25.26 -24.11 -10.97
C GLU A 37 -23.84 -24.49 -11.40
N LYS A 38 -23.66 -24.90 -12.65
CA LYS A 38 -22.34 -25.21 -13.23
C LYS A 38 -21.46 -23.97 -13.36
N TYR A 39 -22.00 -22.83 -13.80
CA TYR A 39 -21.27 -21.56 -13.83
C TYR A 39 -20.87 -21.11 -12.43
N ILE A 40 -21.78 -21.18 -11.46
CA ILE A 40 -21.50 -20.85 -10.05
C ILE A 40 -20.42 -21.78 -9.48
N ALA A 41 -20.45 -23.08 -9.78
CA ALA A 41 -19.43 -24.03 -9.34
C ALA A 41 -18.05 -23.75 -9.96
N LEU A 42 -18.01 -23.34 -11.24
CA LEU A 42 -16.77 -22.88 -11.88
C LEU A 42 -16.25 -21.59 -11.23
N GLU A 43 -17.13 -20.65 -10.92
CA GLU A 43 -16.82 -19.39 -10.25
C GLU A 43 -16.34 -19.62 -8.80
N SER A 44 -16.84 -20.68 -8.16
CA SER A 44 -16.39 -21.16 -6.85
C SER A 44 -15.01 -21.82 -6.88
N SER A 45 -14.60 -22.36 -8.04
CA SER A 45 -13.24 -22.87 -8.27
C SER A 45 -12.29 -21.77 -8.73
N SER A 46 -12.83 -20.67 -9.30
CA SER A 46 -12.13 -19.41 -9.49
C SER A 46 -12.50 -18.45 -8.37
N THR A 47 -12.25 -18.83 -7.12
CA THR A 47 -11.95 -17.82 -6.11
C THR A 47 -10.63 -17.17 -6.52
N VAL A 48 -10.70 -16.24 -7.46
CA VAL A 48 -9.94 -15.00 -7.44
C VAL A 48 -10.54 -14.16 -6.30
N ASP A 49 -10.58 -14.77 -5.10
CA ASP A 49 -10.56 -14.04 -3.86
C ASP A 49 -9.11 -13.61 -3.78
N ASP A 50 -8.82 -12.49 -4.45
CA ASP A 50 -7.59 -11.72 -4.27
C ASP A 50 -7.62 -11.27 -2.80
N GLN A 51 -7.42 -12.21 -1.88
CA GLN A 51 -7.69 -12.03 -0.46
C GLN A 51 -6.87 -10.85 -0.01
N ILE A 52 -7.56 -9.72 0.13
CA ILE A 52 -6.97 -8.50 0.62
C ILE A 52 -6.68 -8.77 2.09
N LYS A 53 -5.40 -8.90 2.40
CA LYS A 53 -4.87 -9.12 3.73
C LYS A 53 -4.22 -7.84 4.19
N GLN A 54 -4.48 -7.48 5.44
CA GLN A 54 -3.74 -6.41 6.08
C GLN A 54 -2.34 -6.93 6.45
N ALA A 55 -1.31 -6.31 5.90
CA ALA A 55 0.08 -6.65 6.14
C ALA A 55 0.81 -5.49 6.83
N GLU A 56 1.49 -5.78 7.93
CA GLU A 56 2.22 -4.80 8.73
C GLU A 56 3.72 -4.82 8.38
N CYS A 57 4.24 -3.69 7.93
CA CYS A 57 5.64 -3.53 7.52
C CYS A 57 6.59 -3.79 8.69
N GLU A 58 7.53 -4.71 8.50
CA GLU A 58 8.49 -5.12 9.54
C GLU A 58 9.59 -4.07 9.80
N CYS A 59 9.65 -3.01 8.98
CA CYS A 59 10.54 -1.86 9.20
C CYS A 59 9.87 -0.78 10.06
N CYS A 60 8.71 -0.25 9.62
CA CYS A 60 8.11 0.96 10.17
C CYS A 60 6.77 0.78 10.88
N GLY A 61 6.17 -0.42 10.82
CA GLY A 61 4.87 -0.72 11.41
C GLY A 61 3.66 -0.19 10.63
N LEU A 62 3.85 0.37 9.42
CA LEU A 62 2.74 0.78 8.57
C LEU A 62 1.96 -0.46 8.12
N LYS A 63 0.63 -0.39 8.21
CA LYS A 63 -0.28 -1.42 7.74
C LYS A 63 -0.83 -1.07 6.37
N GLU A 64 -0.77 -2.00 5.44
CA GLU A 64 -1.27 -1.86 4.08
C GLU A 64 -2.20 -3.03 3.76
N ASP A 65 -3.29 -2.75 3.05
CA ASP A 65 -4.21 -3.76 2.53
C ASP A 65 -3.68 -4.24 1.18
N CYS A 66 -3.34 -5.52 1.08
CA CYS A 66 -2.61 -6.08 -0.06
C CYS A 66 -3.11 -7.47 -0.44
N THR A 67 -3.05 -7.82 -1.72
CA THR A 67 -3.36 -9.18 -2.17
C THR A 67 -2.32 -10.17 -1.65
N SER A 68 -2.74 -11.40 -1.36
CA SER A 68 -1.85 -12.46 -0.85
C SER A 68 -0.66 -12.72 -1.79
N ASP A 69 -0.87 -12.62 -3.10
CA ASP A 69 0.16 -12.80 -4.12
C ASP A 69 1.18 -11.67 -4.07
N TYR A 70 0.74 -10.42 -3.93
CA TYR A 70 1.64 -9.29 -3.78
C TYR A 70 2.49 -9.40 -2.51
N ILE A 71 1.88 -9.79 -1.39
CA ILE A 71 2.60 -10.05 -0.13
C ILE A 71 3.72 -11.08 -0.32
N THR A 72 3.41 -12.16 -1.03
CA THR A 72 4.36 -13.25 -1.27
C THR A 72 5.53 -12.78 -2.14
N ARG A 73 5.26 -12.05 -3.23
CA ARG A 73 6.31 -11.48 -4.10
C ARG A 73 7.24 -10.53 -3.34
N VAL A 74 6.67 -9.60 -2.57
CA VAL A 74 7.47 -8.63 -1.80
C VAL A 74 8.33 -9.35 -0.76
N LYS A 75 7.78 -10.33 -0.04
CA LYS A 75 8.56 -11.15 0.90
C LYS A 75 9.70 -11.88 0.20
N GLY A 76 9.47 -12.43 -0.99
CA GLY A 76 10.51 -13.06 -1.81
C GLY A 76 11.67 -12.12 -2.14
N CYS A 77 11.37 -10.84 -2.40
CA CYS A 77 12.39 -9.83 -2.70
C CYS A 77 13.17 -9.37 -1.45
N HIS A 78 12.59 -9.46 -0.25
CA HIS A 78 13.15 -8.84 0.97
C HIS A 78 13.47 -9.87 2.06
N CYS A 79 14.08 -11.01 1.70
CA CYS A 79 14.51 -12.04 2.65
C CYS A 79 13.38 -12.57 3.56
N GLY A 80 12.19 -12.76 2.99
CA GLY A 80 11.00 -13.25 3.71
C GLY A 80 10.26 -12.17 4.50
N LYS A 81 10.71 -10.92 4.46
CA LYS A 81 10.15 -9.80 5.22
C LYS A 81 9.13 -9.01 4.41
N TRP A 82 8.00 -8.65 5.03
CA TRP A 82 7.07 -7.72 4.41
C TRP A 82 7.56 -6.28 4.61
N VAL A 83 7.76 -5.57 3.50
CA VAL A 83 8.24 -4.19 3.45
C VAL A 83 7.21 -3.36 2.66
N CYS A 84 6.70 -2.28 3.26
CA CYS A 84 5.74 -1.41 2.59
C CYS A 84 6.35 -0.68 1.39
N GLY A 85 5.51 -0.09 0.54
CA GLY A 85 5.97 0.65 -0.65
C GLY A 85 7.00 1.74 -0.30
N LEU A 86 6.76 2.49 0.78
CA LEU A 86 7.64 3.57 1.23
C LEU A 86 8.98 3.08 1.82
N CYS A 87 9.03 1.89 2.42
CA CYS A 87 10.26 1.32 2.96
C CYS A 87 11.06 0.54 1.90
N SER A 88 10.42 0.16 0.79
CA SER A 88 11.10 -0.55 -0.30
C SER A 88 12.09 0.34 -1.02
N GLU A 89 11.75 1.62 -1.26
CA GLU A 89 12.64 2.56 -1.97
C GLU A 89 13.97 2.79 -1.22
N PRO A 90 14.01 3.07 0.09
CA PRO A 90 15.27 3.25 0.81
C PRO A 90 16.12 1.98 0.91
N VAL A 91 15.49 0.81 1.00
CA VAL A 91 16.19 -0.48 1.00
C VAL A 91 16.87 -0.70 -0.35
N ASN A 92 16.14 -0.48 -1.45
CA ASN A 92 16.69 -0.60 -2.80
C ASN A 92 17.78 0.44 -3.09
N GLU A 93 17.61 1.68 -2.63
CA GLU A 93 18.62 2.74 -2.75
C GLU A 93 19.93 2.36 -2.05
N ARG A 94 19.85 1.70 -0.88
CA ARG A 94 21.05 1.23 -0.17
C ARG A 94 21.78 0.16 -0.97
N LEU A 95 21.06 -0.78 -1.57
CA LEU A 95 21.65 -1.81 -2.43
C LEU A 95 22.25 -1.21 -3.69
N TYR A 96 21.61 -0.19 -4.27
CA TYR A 96 22.16 0.54 -5.42
C TYR A 96 23.48 1.24 -5.07
N ARG A 97 23.55 1.91 -3.91
CA ARG A 97 24.78 2.60 -3.45
C ARG A 97 25.88 1.65 -2.98
N ALA A 98 25.51 0.49 -2.44
CA ALA A 98 26.42 -0.49 -1.86
C ALA A 98 26.03 -1.90 -2.34
N PRO A 99 26.34 -2.26 -3.60
CA PRO A 99 25.86 -3.49 -4.24
C PRO A 99 26.37 -4.78 -3.59
N TYR A 100 27.44 -4.70 -2.79
CA TYR A 100 27.97 -5.82 -2.01
C TYR A 100 27.22 -6.07 -0.70
N THR A 101 26.24 -5.23 -0.35
CA THR A 101 25.43 -5.39 0.87
C THR A 101 24.39 -6.49 0.65
N ALA A 102 24.25 -7.41 1.59
CA ALA A 102 23.18 -8.40 1.52
C ALA A 102 21.81 -7.72 1.70
N MET A 103 20.78 -8.21 1.00
CA MET A 103 19.40 -7.72 1.13
C MET A 103 18.94 -7.74 2.59
N GLN A 104 19.27 -8.80 3.35
CA GLN A 104 18.95 -8.91 4.77
C GLN A 104 19.57 -7.76 5.59
N ASP A 105 20.81 -7.39 5.31
CA ASP A 105 21.50 -6.30 6.02
C ASP A 105 20.91 -4.94 5.66
N ALA A 106 20.50 -4.76 4.40
CA ALA A 106 19.83 -3.55 3.96
C ALA A 106 18.47 -3.36 4.64
N VAL A 107 17.67 -4.43 4.73
CA VAL A 107 16.38 -4.44 5.45
C VAL A 107 16.60 -4.23 6.95
N SER A 108 17.55 -4.93 7.58
CA SER A 108 17.87 -4.79 9.00
C SER A 108 18.28 -3.37 9.36
N PHE A 109 19.16 -2.76 8.58
CA PHE A 109 19.58 -1.38 8.78
C PHE A 109 18.41 -0.40 8.66
N HIS A 110 17.56 -0.57 7.64
CA HIS A 110 16.41 0.30 7.47
C HIS A 110 15.39 0.14 8.61
N ARG A 111 15.19 -1.09 9.09
CA ARG A 111 14.37 -1.37 10.27
C ARG A 111 14.89 -0.65 11.52
N GLU A 112 16.20 -0.69 11.78
CA GLU A 112 16.79 0.04 12.91
C GLU A 112 16.58 1.55 12.79
N PHE A 113 16.78 2.11 11.59
CA PHE A 113 16.50 3.51 11.31
C PHE A 113 15.03 3.87 11.59
N CYS A 114 14.08 3.06 11.09
CA CYS A 114 12.66 3.26 11.35
C CYS A 114 12.30 3.15 12.84
N GLN A 115 12.91 2.22 13.57
CA GLN A 115 12.71 2.09 15.01
C GLN A 115 13.19 3.32 15.77
N GLN A 116 14.39 3.82 15.44
CA GLN A 116 14.90 5.06 16.02
C GLN A 116 13.97 6.24 15.71
N PHE A 117 13.52 6.37 14.47
CA PHE A 117 12.58 7.42 14.05
C PHE A 117 11.25 7.32 14.81
N ASN A 118 10.70 6.10 14.96
CA ASN A 118 9.47 5.86 15.70
C ASN A 118 9.63 6.23 17.19
N CYS A 119 10.73 5.80 17.82
CA CYS A 119 11.00 6.03 19.24
C CYS A 119 11.49 7.44 19.59
N THR A 120 11.82 8.28 18.60
CA THR A 120 12.31 9.64 18.84
C THR A 120 11.45 10.67 18.14
N THR A 121 11.51 10.73 16.81
CA THR A 121 10.85 11.76 16.01
C THR A 121 9.34 11.61 15.97
N ARG A 122 8.77 10.41 15.79
CA ARG A 122 7.31 10.24 15.81
C ARG A 122 6.73 10.39 17.21
N LEU A 123 7.39 9.83 18.24
CA LEU A 123 6.92 9.94 19.61
C LEU A 123 6.88 11.38 20.11
N ASN A 124 7.89 12.19 19.78
CA ASN A 124 7.92 13.60 20.17
C ASN A 124 8.58 14.49 19.11
N PRO A 125 7.83 14.87 18.06
CA PRO A 125 8.39 15.63 16.94
C PRO A 125 8.91 17.01 17.35
N LYS A 126 8.28 17.64 18.34
CA LYS A 126 8.70 18.95 18.86
C LYS A 126 10.04 18.86 19.60
N LEU A 127 10.22 17.86 20.46
CA LEU A 127 11.49 17.62 21.15
C LEU A 127 12.58 17.22 20.15
N SER A 128 12.26 16.34 19.21
CA SER A 128 13.18 15.92 18.15
C SER A 128 13.68 17.11 17.33
N LEU A 129 12.77 18.01 16.90
CA LEU A 129 13.12 19.24 16.21
C LEU A 129 14.01 20.15 17.07
N THR A 130 13.65 20.34 18.34
CA THR A 130 14.41 21.19 19.26
C THR A 130 15.82 20.64 19.50
N CYS A 131 15.97 19.33 19.64
CA CYS A 131 17.26 18.66 19.74
C CYS A 131 18.08 18.81 18.45
N ALA A 132 17.46 18.63 17.28
CA ALA A 132 18.12 18.83 15.99
C ALA A 132 18.62 20.28 15.84
N MET A 133 17.80 21.28 16.19
CA MET A 133 18.21 22.69 16.18
C MET A 133 19.38 22.95 17.12
N ARG A 134 19.35 22.38 18.33
CA ARG A 134 20.45 22.46 19.30
C ARG A 134 21.74 21.87 18.73
N ASP A 135 21.66 20.70 18.09
CA ASP A 135 22.84 20.04 17.53
C ASP A 135 23.42 20.80 16.33
N ILE A 136 22.56 21.42 15.50
CA ILE A 136 23.00 22.33 14.44
C ILE A 136 23.76 23.52 15.02
N ALA A 137 23.22 24.17 16.07
CA ALA A 137 23.87 25.30 16.72
C ALA A 137 25.22 24.89 17.35
N LYS A 138 25.29 23.74 18.02
CA LYS A 138 26.53 23.18 18.58
C LYS A 138 27.59 22.94 17.51
N ARG A 139 27.26 22.20 16.44
CA ARG A 139 28.19 21.94 15.32
C ARG A 139 28.68 23.22 14.65
N SER A 140 27.80 24.21 14.50
CA SER A 140 28.16 25.53 13.94
C SER A 140 29.17 26.27 14.83
N HIS A 141 28.99 26.22 16.15
CA HIS A 141 29.91 26.82 17.11
C HIS A 141 31.28 26.12 17.12
N GLU A 142 31.30 24.79 17.15
CA GLU A 142 32.53 23.98 17.12
C GLU A 142 33.36 24.23 15.85
N ASN A 143 32.70 24.29 14.69
CA ASN A 143 33.37 24.56 13.41
C ASN A 143 33.95 25.99 13.32
N ARG A 144 33.38 26.96 14.04
CA ARG A 144 33.97 28.31 14.18
C ARG A 144 35.17 28.27 15.12
N SER A 145 35.08 27.54 16.23
CA SER A 145 36.16 27.40 17.21
C SER A 145 37.40 26.74 16.60
N SER A 146 37.23 25.66 15.82
CA SER A 146 38.34 24.98 15.13
C SER A 146 39.03 25.86 14.07
N ARG A 147 38.26 26.71 13.37
CA ARG A 147 38.81 27.72 12.44
C ARG A 147 39.51 28.88 13.13
N ASN A 148 39.08 29.25 14.34
CA ASN A 148 39.75 30.29 15.14
C ASN A 148 41.11 29.84 15.71
N LEU A 149 41.39 28.53 15.75
CA LEU A 149 42.70 27.99 16.12
C LEU A 149 43.69 27.93 14.93
N SER A 150 43.21 28.08 13.68
CA SER A 150 43.99 27.87 12.46
C SER A 150 43.97 29.01 11.43
N ALA A 151 43.32 30.15 11.70
CA ALA A 151 43.32 31.30 10.80
C ALA A 151 43.50 32.65 11.55
N PRO A 152 44.21 33.64 10.97
CA PRO A 152 44.45 34.93 11.60
C PRO A 152 43.14 35.72 11.75
N LYS A 153 43.01 36.42 12.88
CA LYS A 153 41.85 37.23 13.26
C LYS A 153 41.37 38.09 12.09
N ILE A 154 40.23 37.73 11.51
CA ILE A 154 39.51 38.58 10.56
C ILE A 154 39.13 39.87 11.30
N ALA A 155 39.79 40.97 10.95
CA ALA A 155 39.44 42.30 11.42
C ALA A 155 37.99 42.60 11.04
N ARG A 156 37.22 43.12 12.00
CA ARG A 156 35.83 43.56 11.79
C ARG A 156 35.80 44.56 10.63
N SER A 157 35.13 44.21 9.55
CA SER A 157 34.74 45.16 8.51
C SER A 157 33.87 46.24 9.15
N SER A 158 34.34 47.48 9.12
CA SER A 158 33.62 48.68 9.53
C SER A 158 32.27 48.74 8.80
N SER A 159 31.19 48.99 9.54
CA SER A 159 29.84 49.04 8.96
C SER A 159 29.74 50.16 7.92
N CYS A 160 29.07 49.86 6.81
CA CYS A 160 28.70 50.84 5.79
C CYS A 160 27.51 51.66 6.29
N VAL A 161 27.73 52.58 7.23
CA VAL A 161 26.73 53.60 7.60
C VAL A 161 27.24 54.94 7.08
N PRO A 162 26.60 55.55 6.07
CA PRO A 162 26.96 56.89 5.62
C PRO A 162 26.66 57.88 6.75
N LYS A 163 27.69 58.63 7.19
CA LYS A 163 27.54 59.70 8.16
C LYS A 163 26.99 60.92 7.43
N ILE A 164 25.74 61.27 7.67
CA ILE A 164 25.10 62.47 7.11
C ILE A 164 25.51 63.64 8.00
N ASP A 165 26.30 64.57 7.46
CA ASP A 165 26.76 65.75 8.19
C ASP A 165 25.81 66.92 7.89
N PHE A 166 25.04 67.35 8.88
CA PHE A 166 24.23 68.57 8.77
C PHE A 166 25.05 69.76 9.26
N LYS A 167 25.56 70.57 8.34
CA LYS A 167 26.10 71.89 8.66
C LYS A 167 24.94 72.86 8.92
N HIS A 168 24.96 73.50 10.08
CA HIS A 168 24.37 74.82 10.30
C HIS A 168 25.45 75.72 10.89
#